data_AF-A0A7J2L7L2-F1
#
_entry.id   AF-A0A7J2L7L2-F1
#
_cell.length_a   1.000
_cell.length_b   1.000
_cell.length_c   1.000
_cell.angle_alpha   90.00
_cell.angle_beta   90.00
_cell.angle_gamma   90.00
#
_symmetry.space_group_name_H-M   'P 1'
#
loop_
_entity.id
_entity.type
_entity.pdbx_description
1 polymer ?
#
loop_
_entity_poly.entity_id
_entity_poly.type
_entity_poly.pdbx_seq_one_letter_code
_entity_poly.pdbx_strand_id
1 'polypeptide(L)'
;MSGFIVSKDKPIGDYVALYLARSKIGGAEGYERGRGGAVTALLIYLLDKKIIDAVVVTKKTRGLEGEIKVAKTREDLLEAAGTRWSVLPYTAKLRESLMEEDIRRVAIVGLPCQAQFLRQMQLYPLLETDFSKKISLIISLFCMGTYASEAFIAFLKRVYKLNPEDIIDIQLRGDTLY
;
A
#
# COMPACT_ATOMS: atom_id res chain seq x y z
N MET A 1 -19.31 -21.73 -0.95
CA MET A 1 -18.22 -20.74 -0.89
C MET A 1 -18.82 -19.38 -1.19
N SER A 2 -18.98 -18.53 -0.17
CA SER A 2 -19.37 -17.14 -0.41
C SER A 2 -18.24 -16.47 -1.19
N GLY A 3 -18.53 -15.93 -2.37
CA GLY A 3 -17.55 -15.18 -3.14
C GLY A 3 -17.00 -13.99 -2.33
N PHE A 4 -15.90 -13.40 -2.78
CA PHE A 4 -15.32 -12.15 -2.26
C PHE A 4 -16.22 -10.91 -2.45
N ILE A 5 -17.52 -11.11 -2.66
CA ILE A 5 -18.49 -10.08 -2.97
C ILE A 5 -18.95 -9.49 -1.66
N VAL A 6 -18.64 -8.21 -1.45
CA VAL A 6 -19.16 -7.43 -0.33
C VAL A 6 -20.67 -7.28 -0.50
N SER A 7 -21.45 -7.74 0.48
CA SER A 7 -22.91 -7.55 0.46
C SER A 7 -23.27 -6.08 0.59
N LYS A 8 -24.35 -5.65 -0.07
CA LYS A 8 -24.91 -4.31 0.12
C LYS A 8 -25.32 -4.03 1.57
N ASP A 9 -25.73 -5.07 2.30
CA ASP A 9 -26.10 -4.97 3.72
C ASP A 9 -24.90 -4.80 4.65
N LYS A 10 -23.69 -5.10 4.15
CA LYS A 10 -22.41 -4.97 4.87
C LYS A 10 -21.41 -4.19 4.00
N PRO A 11 -21.62 -2.88 3.78
CA PRO A 11 -20.88 -2.11 2.79
C PRO A 11 -19.38 -1.99 3.08
N ILE A 12 -18.96 -2.21 4.33
CA ILE A 12 -17.55 -2.21 4.77
C ILE A 12 -16.99 -3.63 4.98
N GLY A 13 -17.75 -4.66 4.62
CA GLY A 13 -17.40 -6.06 4.83
C GLY A 13 -17.52 -6.51 6.29
N ASP A 14 -16.92 -7.68 6.58
CA ASP A 14 -16.87 -8.23 7.93
C ASP A 14 -15.66 -7.67 8.70
N TYR A 15 -15.87 -7.33 9.98
CA TYR A 15 -14.83 -6.82 10.86
C TYR A 15 -15.03 -7.34 12.29
N VAL A 16 -13.94 -7.37 13.07
CA VAL A 16 -14.00 -7.70 14.51
C VAL A 16 -14.29 -6.45 15.34
N ALA A 17 -13.62 -5.34 15.04
CA ALA A 17 -13.82 -4.05 15.70
C ALA A 17 -13.32 -2.90 14.81
N LEU A 18 -13.83 -1.69 15.05
CA LEU A 18 -13.45 -0.46 14.37
C LEU A 18 -12.91 0.55 15.38
N TYR A 19 -11.74 1.10 15.08
CA TYR A 19 -11.08 2.07 15.94
C TYR A 19 -10.55 3.24 15.12
N LEU A 20 -10.57 4.42 15.73
CA LEU A 20 -9.82 5.56 15.25
C LEU A 20 -8.42 5.52 15.89
N ALA A 21 -7.37 5.46 15.06
CA ALA A 21 -6.00 5.36 15.53
C ALA A 21 -5.12 6.45 14.93
N ARG A 22 -4.25 7.01 15.77
CA ARG A 22 -3.14 7.88 15.37
C ARG A 22 -1.88 7.38 16.06
N SER A 23 -0.79 7.32 15.32
CA SER A 23 0.48 6.90 15.89
C SER A 23 1.16 7.99 16.70
N LYS A 24 2.02 7.54 17.62
CA LYS A 24 2.88 8.35 18.48
C LYS A 24 4.31 8.52 17.94
N ILE A 25 4.65 7.89 16.82
CA ILE A 25 5.99 8.00 16.23
C ILE A 25 6.10 9.36 15.52
N GLY A 26 6.98 10.25 16.00
CA GLY A 26 7.33 11.48 15.27
C GLY A 26 8.49 11.25 14.28
N GLY A 27 8.73 12.20 13.36
CA GLY A 27 10.02 12.32 12.67
C GLY A 27 10.10 11.94 11.18
N ALA A 28 8.99 11.83 10.44
CA ALA A 28 9.04 11.77 8.98
C ALA A 28 8.02 12.76 8.39
N GLU A 29 8.38 13.53 7.36
CA GLU A 29 7.51 14.56 6.78
C GLU A 29 6.28 13.99 6.05
N GLY A 30 6.31 12.71 5.63
CA GLY A 30 5.14 11.94 5.17
C GLY A 30 4.21 11.46 6.31
N TYR A 31 4.72 11.61 7.53
CA TYR A 31 4.20 11.42 8.88
C TYR A 31 2.81 11.97 9.22
N GLU A 32 2.81 13.28 9.02
CA GLU A 32 1.94 14.30 9.60
C GLU A 32 0.91 14.77 8.56
N ARG A 33 1.04 14.37 7.29
CA ARG A 33 0.17 14.78 6.18
C ARG A 33 -1.14 14.00 6.16
N GLY A 34 -1.94 14.17 7.21
CA GLY A 34 -3.38 13.89 7.23
C GLY A 34 -3.82 12.42 7.32
N ARG A 35 -2.91 11.47 7.59
CA ARG A 35 -3.24 10.02 7.51
C ARG A 35 -2.96 9.21 8.78
N GLY A 36 -2.65 9.89 9.89
CA GLY A 36 -2.55 9.29 11.23
C GLY A 36 -1.38 8.32 11.46
N GLY A 37 -0.68 7.87 10.41
CA GLY A 37 0.55 7.06 10.52
C GLY A 37 0.36 5.65 11.11
N ALA A 38 -0.89 5.21 11.31
CA ALA A 38 -1.21 3.98 12.04
C ALA A 38 -0.67 2.71 11.36
N VAL A 39 -0.82 2.60 10.03
CA VAL A 39 -0.33 1.46 9.24
C VAL A 39 1.19 1.34 9.35
N THR A 40 1.92 2.43 9.11
CA THR A 40 3.38 2.46 9.23
C THR A 40 3.84 2.12 10.65
N ALA A 41 3.16 2.64 11.68
CA ALA A 41 3.48 2.32 13.07
C ALA A 41 3.30 0.83 13.40
N LEU A 42 2.22 0.23 12.92
CA LEU A 42 1.95 -1.20 13.09
C LEU A 42 3.04 -2.03 12.40
N LEU A 43 3.42 -1.68 11.17
CA LEU A 43 4.45 -2.39 10.42
C LEU A 43 5.84 -2.29 11.07
N ILE A 44 6.21 -1.10 11.57
CA ILE A 44 7.45 -0.92 12.33
C ILE A 44 7.44 -1.82 13.56
N TYR A 45 6.34 -1.84 14.32
CA TYR A 45 6.21 -2.72 15.48
C TYR A 45 6.36 -4.20 15.11
N LEU A 46 5.75 -4.65 14.00
CA LEU A 46 5.83 -6.04 13.55
C LEU A 46 7.26 -6.44 13.13
N LEU A 47 8.01 -5.54 12.47
CA LEU A 47 9.43 -5.73 12.14
C LEU A 47 10.31 -5.76 13.41
N ASP A 48 10.16 -4.77 14.30
CA ASP A 48 10.94 -4.66 15.54
C ASP A 48 10.76 -5.90 16.44
N LYS A 49 9.53 -6.46 16.47
CA LYS A 49 9.22 -7.69 17.21
C LYS A 49 9.55 -8.97 16.45
N LYS A 50 10.11 -8.89 15.24
CA LYS A 50 10.45 -10.03 14.38
C LYS A 50 9.28 -10.98 14.12
N ILE A 51 8.06 -10.42 14.11
CA ILE A 51 6.82 -11.15 13.76
C ILE A 51 6.78 -11.36 12.25
N ILE A 52 7.28 -10.37 11.50
CA ILE A 52 7.53 -10.43 10.06
C ILE A 52 9.00 -10.10 9.78
N ASP A 53 9.49 -10.56 8.64
CA ASP A 53 10.88 -10.40 8.21
C ASP A 53 11.03 -9.23 7.23
N ALA A 54 9.97 -8.93 6.47
CA ALA A 54 9.95 -7.85 5.50
C ALA A 54 8.53 -7.32 5.28
N VAL A 55 8.44 -6.14 4.65
CA VAL A 55 7.19 -5.56 4.18
C VAL A 55 7.32 -5.15 2.72
N VAL A 56 6.36 -5.53 1.89
CA VAL A 56 6.26 -5.00 0.52
C VAL A 56 5.38 -3.75 0.53
N VAL A 57 6.00 -2.62 0.18
CA VAL A 57 5.38 -1.29 0.14
C VAL A 57 5.70 -0.58 -1.17
N THR A 58 5.00 0.51 -1.44
CA THR A 58 5.33 1.42 -2.54
C THR A 58 6.07 2.65 -2.01
N LYS A 59 7.25 2.94 -2.56
CA LYS A 59 8.05 4.14 -2.28
C LYS A 59 7.93 5.12 -3.45
N LYS A 60 7.80 6.42 -3.16
CA LYS A 60 7.90 7.47 -4.19
C LYS A 60 9.37 7.72 -4.50
N THR A 61 9.67 7.86 -5.79
CA THR A 61 11.00 8.21 -6.28
C THR A 61 11.04 9.70 -6.62
N ARG A 62 10.16 10.16 -7.52
CA ARG A 62 10.09 11.55 -7.98
C ARG A 62 8.68 11.90 -8.42
N GLY A 63 8.16 13.07 -8.03
CA GLY A 63 6.86 13.52 -8.52
C GLY A 63 5.72 12.52 -8.24
N LEU A 64 5.15 11.97 -9.31
CA LEU A 64 4.14 10.89 -9.26
C LEU A 64 4.74 9.48 -9.40
N GLU A 65 6.02 9.36 -9.76
CA GLU A 65 6.68 8.08 -9.94
C GLU A 65 6.94 7.37 -8.61
N GLY A 66 6.98 6.05 -8.68
CA GLY A 66 7.29 5.22 -7.54
C GLY A 66 7.77 3.84 -7.94
N GLU A 67 8.17 3.09 -6.93
CA GLU A 67 8.65 1.74 -7.07
C GLU A 67 8.13 0.87 -5.93
N ILE A 68 8.13 -0.44 -6.17
CA ILE A 68 7.93 -1.41 -5.10
C ILE A 68 9.26 -1.52 -4.33
N LYS A 69 9.19 -1.37 -3.02
CA LYS A 69 10.31 -1.50 -2.09
C LYS A 69 10.01 -2.62 -1.09
N VAL A 70 10.99 -3.50 -0.89
CA VAL A 70 11.01 -4.45 0.23
C VAL A 70 11.63 -3.74 1.42
N ALA A 71 10.80 -3.33 2.36
CA ALA A 71 11.26 -2.68 3.59
C ALA A 71 11.61 -3.74 4.63
N LYS A 72 12.85 -3.69 5.13
CA LYS A 72 13.32 -4.57 6.22
C LYS A 72 13.63 -3.77 7.50
N THR A 73 13.68 -2.44 7.42
CA THR A 73 13.97 -1.56 8.56
C THR A 73 12.88 -0.54 8.82
N ARG A 74 12.95 0.11 9.99
CA ARG A 74 12.10 1.24 10.34
C ARG A 74 12.28 2.39 9.35
N GLU A 75 13.51 2.69 8.98
CA GLU A 75 13.88 3.77 8.08
C GLU A 75 13.29 3.53 6.69
N ASP A 76 13.33 2.29 6.20
CA ASP A 76 12.71 1.91 4.93
C ASP A 76 11.20 2.22 4.90
N LEU A 77 10.50 1.94 6.00
CA LEU A 77 9.06 2.18 6.12
C LEU A 77 8.73 3.67 6.25
N LEU A 78 9.57 4.43 6.94
CA LEU A 78 9.41 5.87 7.07
C LEU A 78 9.63 6.58 5.72
N GLU A 79 10.60 6.14 4.92
CA GLU A 79 10.81 6.64 3.55
C GLU A 79 9.65 6.32 2.61
N ALA A 80 9.03 5.15 2.77
CA ALA A 80 7.92 4.73 1.92
C ALA A 80 6.59 5.42 2.29
N ALA A 81 6.47 5.98 3.50
CA ALA A 81 5.24 6.57 4.02
C ALA A 81 4.66 7.67 3.13
N GLY A 82 3.33 7.79 3.17
CA GLY A 82 2.56 8.74 2.36
C GLY A 82 1.65 8.03 1.36
N THR A 83 0.96 8.80 0.53
CA THR A 83 0.06 8.27 -0.51
C THR A 83 0.59 8.53 -1.90
N ARG A 84 0.22 7.64 -2.81
CA ARG A 84 0.69 7.59 -4.18
C ARG A 84 -0.51 7.51 -5.10
N TRP A 85 -0.43 8.25 -6.20
CA TRP A 85 -1.45 8.33 -7.24
C TRP A 85 -0.94 7.76 -8.57
N SER A 86 0.02 6.82 -8.50
CA SER A 86 0.57 6.11 -9.64
C SER A 86 0.21 4.64 -9.62
N VAL A 87 0.02 4.09 -10.82
CA VAL A 87 -0.19 2.67 -11.04
C VAL A 87 1.17 2.01 -11.25
N LEU A 88 1.51 1.03 -10.41
CA LEU A 88 2.76 0.28 -10.51
C LEU A 88 2.51 -1.20 -10.82
N PRO A 89 3.42 -1.87 -11.55
CA PRO A 89 3.34 -3.30 -11.83
C PRO A 89 3.63 -4.10 -10.55
N TYR A 90 2.58 -4.25 -9.73
CA TYR A 90 2.67 -4.77 -8.38
C TYR A 90 3.09 -6.25 -8.33
N THR A 91 2.53 -7.06 -9.22
CA THR A 91 2.68 -8.53 -9.20
C THR A 91 4.04 -9.02 -9.68
N ALA A 92 4.62 -8.39 -10.71
CA ALA A 92 5.93 -8.76 -11.24
C ALA A 92 7.04 -8.53 -10.20
N LYS A 93 7.07 -7.33 -9.61
CA LYS A 93 8.06 -7.00 -8.57
C LYS A 93 7.83 -7.78 -7.28
N LEU A 94 6.57 -8.08 -6.93
CA LEU A 94 6.26 -8.89 -5.76
C LEU A 94 6.89 -10.29 -5.84
N ARG A 95 6.86 -10.94 -7.01
CA ARG A 95 7.49 -12.25 -7.19
C ARG A 95 8.99 -12.19 -6.94
N GLU A 96 9.67 -11.23 -7.58
CA GLU A 96 11.12 -11.04 -7.46
C GLU A 96 11.53 -10.79 -6.00
N SER A 97 10.82 -9.89 -5.33
CA SER A 97 11.03 -9.52 -3.93
C SER A 97 10.85 -10.67 -2.94
N LEU A 98 10.02 -11.66 -3.26
CA LEU A 98 9.70 -12.77 -2.36
C LEU A 98 10.52 -14.04 -2.64
N MET A 99 11.34 -14.04 -3.69
CA MET A 99 12.27 -15.12 -4.00
C MET A 99 13.55 -15.06 -3.16
N GLU A 100 13.80 -13.99 -2.41
CA GLU A 100 14.90 -13.92 -1.45
C GLU A 100 14.77 -15.03 -0.38
N GLU A 101 15.85 -15.77 -0.13
CA GLU A 101 15.84 -16.95 0.76
C GLU A 101 15.68 -16.59 2.25
N ASP A 102 16.07 -15.37 2.64
CA ASP A 102 15.99 -14.88 4.02
C ASP A 102 14.58 -14.42 4.43
N ILE A 103 13.67 -14.23 3.47
CA ILE A 103 12.30 -13.78 3.73
C ILE A 103 11.37 -14.99 3.86
N ARG A 104 10.80 -15.19 5.05
CA ARG A 104 9.83 -16.27 5.34
C ARG A 104 8.43 -15.75 5.63
N ARG A 105 8.33 -14.59 6.28
CA ARG A 105 7.06 -13.95 6.70
C ARG A 105 7.03 -12.52 6.20
N VAL A 106 6.19 -12.25 5.21
CA VAL A 106 6.06 -10.93 4.61
C VAL A 106 4.70 -10.31 4.94
N ALA A 107 4.71 -9.03 5.31
CA ALA A 107 3.51 -8.21 5.27
C ALA A 107 3.44 -7.46 3.94
N ILE A 108 2.24 -7.30 3.40
CA ILE A 108 2.03 -6.61 2.14
C ILE A 108 1.03 -5.47 2.33
N VAL A 109 1.41 -4.26 1.90
CA VAL A 109 0.50 -3.10 1.86
C VAL A 109 0.05 -2.87 0.43
N GLY A 110 -1.27 -2.85 0.21
CA GLY A 110 -1.83 -2.67 -1.13
C GLY A 110 -3.23 -2.06 -1.14
N LEU A 111 -3.72 -1.78 -2.33
CA LEU A 111 -5.09 -1.33 -2.57
C LEU A 111 -6.08 -2.51 -2.49
N PRO A 112 -7.40 -2.27 -2.41
CA PRO A 112 -8.39 -3.33 -2.22
C PRO A 112 -8.35 -4.39 -3.34
N CYS A 113 -8.18 -3.97 -4.60
CA CYS A 113 -8.05 -4.89 -5.74
C CYS A 113 -6.80 -5.77 -5.64
N GLN A 114 -5.68 -5.24 -5.14
CA GLN A 114 -4.44 -5.98 -4.91
C GLN A 114 -4.61 -6.96 -3.74
N ALA A 115 -5.21 -6.53 -2.63
CA ALA A 115 -5.48 -7.38 -1.48
C ALA A 115 -6.40 -8.57 -1.85
N GLN A 116 -7.44 -8.32 -2.65
CA GLN A 116 -8.32 -9.36 -3.18
C GLN A 116 -7.55 -10.36 -4.05
N PHE A 117 -6.71 -9.88 -4.97
CA PHE A 117 -5.87 -10.73 -5.81
C PHE A 117 -4.92 -11.61 -4.98
N LEU A 118 -4.21 -11.03 -4.01
CA LEU A 118 -3.30 -11.79 -3.13
C LEU A 118 -4.05 -12.84 -2.31
N ARG A 119 -5.27 -12.51 -1.84
CA ARG A 119 -6.08 -13.47 -1.11
C ARG A 119 -6.59 -14.59 -2.00
N GLN A 120 -6.95 -14.31 -3.24
CA GLN A 120 -7.30 -15.33 -4.23
C GLN A 120 -6.11 -16.24 -4.52
N MET A 121 -4.90 -15.70 -4.67
CA MET A 121 -3.68 -16.50 -4.83
C MET A 121 -3.47 -17.45 -3.65
N GLN A 122 -3.68 -16.98 -2.41
CA GLN A 122 -3.54 -17.84 -1.22
C GLN A 122 -4.58 -18.97 -1.16
N LEU A 123 -5.80 -18.75 -1.66
CA LEU A 123 -6.87 -19.75 -1.63
C LEU A 123 -6.79 -20.74 -2.79
N TYR A 124 -6.29 -20.28 -3.95
CA TYR A 124 -6.21 -21.06 -5.19
C TYR A 124 -4.77 -21.09 -5.70
N PRO A 125 -3.84 -21.75 -4.99
CA PRO A 125 -2.45 -21.85 -5.42
C PRO A 125 -2.38 -22.65 -6.72
N LEU A 126 -1.90 -22.02 -7.79
CA LEU A 126 -1.83 -22.64 -9.12
C LEU A 126 -0.48 -23.37 -9.38
N LEU A 127 0.54 -23.17 -8.54
CA LEU A 127 1.90 -23.71 -8.72
C LEU A 127 2.52 -24.13 -7.37
N GLU A 128 3.49 -25.06 -7.38
CA GLU A 128 4.17 -25.55 -6.17
C GLU A 128 5.17 -24.55 -5.55
N THR A 129 5.69 -23.60 -6.36
CA THR A 129 6.60 -22.52 -5.97
C THR A 129 5.88 -21.26 -5.48
N ASP A 130 4.70 -21.42 -4.88
CA ASP A 130 3.85 -20.29 -4.57
C ASP A 130 4.36 -19.49 -3.36
N PHE A 131 4.93 -18.32 -3.64
CA PHE A 131 5.36 -17.34 -2.65
C PHE A 131 4.19 -16.81 -1.81
N SER A 132 2.94 -17.08 -2.21
CA SER A 132 1.74 -16.73 -1.46
C SER A 132 1.75 -17.28 -0.02
N LYS A 133 2.43 -18.40 0.22
CA LYS A 133 2.62 -19.00 1.56
C LYS A 133 3.48 -18.15 2.50
N LYS A 134 4.39 -17.32 1.96
CA LYS A 134 5.21 -16.40 2.74
C LYS A 134 4.41 -15.19 3.24
N ILE A 135 3.25 -14.90 2.63
CA ILE A 135 2.41 -13.75 2.97
C ILE A 135 1.69 -14.02 4.30
N SER A 136 2.20 -13.42 5.37
CA SER A 136 1.64 -13.56 6.72
C SER A 136 0.58 -12.50 7.04
N LEU A 137 0.64 -11.34 6.39
CA LEU A 137 -0.27 -10.23 6.62
C LEU A 137 -0.53 -9.44 5.34
N ILE A 138 -1.80 -9.11 5.08
CA ILE A 138 -2.21 -8.19 4.02
C ILE A 138 -2.89 -7.00 4.67
N ILE A 139 -2.36 -5.80 4.47
CA ILE A 139 -2.96 -4.54 4.90
C ILE A 139 -3.50 -3.83 3.66
N SER A 140 -4.82 -3.68 3.60
CA SER A 140 -5.48 -2.95 2.52
C SER A 140 -5.72 -1.50 2.91
N LEU A 141 -5.34 -0.57 2.04
CA LEU A 141 -5.68 0.85 2.17
C LEU A 141 -7.02 1.15 1.51
N PHE A 142 -7.78 2.10 2.04
CA PHE A 142 -8.98 2.59 1.36
C PHE A 142 -8.63 3.27 0.04
N CYS A 143 -9.44 2.99 -0.98
CA CYS A 143 -9.24 3.47 -2.34
C CYS A 143 -10.61 3.73 -2.96
N MET A 144 -10.79 4.92 -3.54
CA MET A 144 -12.02 5.29 -4.26
C MET A 144 -11.86 5.16 -5.78
N GLY A 145 -10.75 4.57 -6.23
CA GLY A 145 -10.40 4.46 -7.65
C GLY A 145 -8.99 4.99 -7.93
N THR A 146 -8.53 4.74 -9.14
CA THR A 146 -7.29 5.28 -9.69
C THR A 146 -7.58 5.92 -11.04
N TYR A 147 -6.72 6.83 -11.46
CA TYR A 147 -6.81 7.45 -12.78
C TYR A 147 -5.76 6.81 -13.71
N ALA A 148 -6.04 6.80 -15.01
CA ALA A 148 -5.01 6.49 -16.00
C ALA A 148 -3.90 7.57 -15.89
N SER A 149 -2.64 7.13 -15.76
CA SER A 149 -1.49 7.99 -15.45
C SER A 149 -1.39 9.17 -16.41
N GLU A 150 -1.55 8.93 -17.70
CA GLU A 150 -1.45 9.91 -18.77
C GLU A 150 -2.57 10.95 -18.68
N ALA A 151 -3.80 10.50 -18.46
CA ALA A 151 -4.96 11.38 -18.32
C ALA A 151 -4.84 12.26 -17.06
N PHE A 152 -4.35 11.67 -15.96
CA PHE A 152 -4.15 12.40 -14.72
C PHE A 152 -3.04 13.45 -14.84
N ILE A 153 -1.91 13.10 -15.46
CA ILE A 153 -0.82 14.04 -15.75
C ILE A 153 -1.32 15.19 -16.62
N ALA A 154 -2.09 14.89 -17.68
CA ALA A 154 -2.66 15.91 -18.56
C ALA A 154 -3.62 16.85 -17.79
N PHE A 155 -4.44 16.30 -16.90
CA PHE A 155 -5.33 17.07 -16.04
C PHE A 155 -4.56 18.02 -15.12
N LEU A 156 -3.51 17.54 -14.43
CA LEU A 156 -2.70 18.34 -13.52
C LEU A 156 -1.99 19.49 -14.25
N LYS A 157 -1.40 19.22 -15.42
CA LYS A 157 -0.79 20.25 -16.25
C LYS A 157 -1.81 21.29 -16.74
N ARG A 158 -3.01 20.85 -17.12
CA ARG A 158 -4.03 21.75 -17.69
C ARG A 158 -4.69 22.63 -16.64
N VAL A 159 -5.12 22.04 -15.53
CA VAL A 159 -5.96 22.68 -14.50
C VAL A 159 -5.11 23.35 -13.43
N TYR A 160 -4.11 22.63 -12.91
CA TYR A 160 -3.27 23.12 -11.81
C TYR A 160 -1.98 23.80 -12.29
N LYS A 161 -1.65 23.70 -13.59
CA LYS A 161 -0.42 24.26 -14.18
C LYS A 161 0.86 23.74 -13.51
N LEU A 162 0.80 22.53 -12.95
CA LEU A 162 1.93 21.88 -12.29
C LEU A 162 2.58 20.83 -13.20
N ASN A 163 3.90 20.75 -13.17
CA ASN A 163 4.60 19.60 -13.76
C ASN A 163 4.53 18.41 -12.79
N PRO A 164 4.36 17.17 -13.27
CA PRO A 164 4.30 15.99 -12.42
C PRO A 164 5.49 15.81 -11.49
N GLU A 165 6.67 16.23 -11.94
CA GLU A 165 7.93 16.09 -11.21
C GLU A 165 8.02 17.00 -9.98
N ASP A 166 7.35 18.14 -10.03
CA ASP A 166 7.33 19.16 -8.96
C ASP A 166 6.32 18.81 -7.85
N ILE A 167 5.48 17.80 -8.08
CA ILE A 167 4.44 17.40 -7.14
C ILE A 167 5.08 16.74 -5.93
N ILE A 168 4.86 17.32 -4.75
CA ILE A 168 5.37 16.80 -3.48
C ILE A 168 4.37 15.82 -2.86
N ASP A 169 3.09 16.17 -2.83
CA ASP A 169 1.98 15.37 -2.29
C ASP A 169 0.68 15.70 -3.02
N ILE A 170 -0.31 14.81 -2.93
CA ILE A 170 -1.66 15.05 -3.45
C ILE A 170 -2.68 14.57 -2.42
N GLN A 171 -3.58 15.47 -2.02
CA GLN A 171 -4.68 15.17 -1.12
C GLN A 171 -6.02 15.42 -1.79
N LEU A 172 -6.88 14.41 -1.78
CA LEU A 172 -8.28 14.57 -2.16
C LEU A 172 -9.10 14.88 -0.91
N ARG A 173 -9.76 16.03 -0.87
CA ARG A 173 -10.72 16.39 0.19
C ARG A 173 -12.05 16.79 -0.46
N GLY A 174 -13.08 15.98 -0.24
CA GLY A 174 -14.31 16.07 -1.02
C GLY A 174 -13.98 15.90 -2.51
N ASP A 175 -14.38 16.89 -3.31
CA ASP A 175 -14.20 16.87 -4.76
C ASP A 175 -12.98 17.69 -5.23
N THR A 176 -12.14 18.14 -4.30
CA THR A 176 -10.99 19.03 -4.61
C THR A 176 -9.66 18.33 -4.34
N LEU A 177 -8.75 18.43 -5.31
CA LEU A 177 -7.35 18.03 -5.17
C LEU A 177 -6.51 19.22 -4.68
N TYR A 178 -5.71 18.96 -3.65
CA TYR A 178 -4.73 19.87 -3.04
C TYR A 178 -3.32 19.33 -3.22
#